data_AF-A0A6M5JD56-F1
#
_entry.id   AF-A0A6M5JD56-F1
#
_cell.length_a   1.000
_cell.length_b   1.000
_cell.length_c   1.000
_cell.angle_alpha   90.00
_cell.angle_beta   90.00
_cell.angle_gamma   90.00
#
_symmetry.space_group_name_H-M   'P 1'
#
loop_
_entity.id
_entity.type
_entity.pdbx_description
1 polymer ?
#
loop_
_entity_poly.entity_id
_entity_poly.type
_entity_poly.pdbx_seq_one_letter_code
_entity_poly.pdbx_strand_id
1 'polypeptide(L)'
;MTQFAQTRPPRSVVADPWHQDFSEQIRYAAARLLGLRLISDVHERASELGIVLPVGKKRRKRLAAVQRAGMLFVHVPKNAGQSVSEALYRMQIRHNSIRYYRRAMPDLARLPSFAILRDPADRFLSAYHYGLSGGQPDNRITHGMRRRYMRFRSVDDALDHVEAARSPYEIDHIFRPQSWYVTDETGAVAVDRLLPMSDLAQLSTILPQLMRPIGRINCGGRKSTLLSPQAEARVRRLYAADYTLFDSLPRNGQDRADDGSPLRRTAH
;
A
#
# COMPACT_ATOMS: atom_id res chain seq x y z
N MET A 1 -1.14 -63.42 31.94
CA MET A 1 -0.70 -63.27 30.54
C MET A 1 -1.36 -62.02 30.00
N THR A 2 -0.67 -60.88 30.06
CA THR A 2 -1.25 -59.56 29.74
C THR A 2 -0.43 -58.95 28.60
N GLN A 3 -1.07 -58.84 27.43
CA GLN A 3 -0.50 -58.32 26.20
C GLN A 3 -0.27 -56.80 26.30
N PHE A 4 0.98 -56.36 26.18
CA PHE A 4 1.32 -54.95 25.98
C PHE A 4 1.14 -54.59 24.49
N ALA A 5 0.16 -53.74 24.21
CA ALA A 5 -0.03 -53.13 22.89
C ALA A 5 1.08 -52.11 22.63
N GLN A 6 1.91 -52.36 21.60
CA GLN A 6 2.87 -51.39 21.08
C GLN A 6 2.13 -50.34 20.23
N THR A 7 1.96 -49.14 20.77
CA THR A 7 1.51 -47.98 20.01
C THR A 7 2.68 -47.41 19.20
N ARG A 8 2.59 -47.44 17.87
CA ARG A 8 3.53 -46.75 16.98
C ARG A 8 3.37 -45.23 17.15
N PRO A 9 4.45 -44.45 17.32
CA PRO A 9 4.35 -43.00 17.35
C PRO A 9 3.99 -42.45 15.97
N PRO A 10 3.27 -41.32 15.89
CA PRO A 10 2.92 -40.70 14.61
C PRO A 10 4.19 -40.26 13.87
N ARG A 11 4.26 -40.54 12.57
CA ARG A 11 5.30 -40.01 11.67
C ARG A 11 5.25 -38.48 11.73
N SER A 12 6.25 -37.88 12.38
CA SER A 12 6.52 -36.46 12.27
C SER A 12 6.88 -36.16 10.81
N VAL A 13 6.03 -35.39 10.13
CA VAL A 13 6.45 -34.68 8.92
C VAL A 13 7.38 -33.57 9.40
N VAL A 14 8.66 -33.90 9.53
CA VAL A 14 9.73 -32.91 9.69
C VAL A 14 9.74 -32.11 8.40
N ALA A 15 9.18 -30.91 8.44
CA ALA A 15 9.36 -29.94 7.37
C ALA A 15 10.86 -29.66 7.26
N ASP A 16 11.45 -30.02 6.12
CA ASP A 16 12.85 -29.82 5.82
C ASP A 16 13.22 -28.32 5.97
N PRO A 17 14.05 -27.94 6.96
CA PRO A 17 14.44 -26.55 7.21
C PRO A 17 15.27 -25.96 6.07
N TRP A 18 15.95 -26.80 5.28
CA TRP A 18 16.93 -26.38 4.28
C TRP A 18 16.29 -25.86 2.99
N HIS A 19 15.06 -26.29 2.67
CA HIS A 19 14.40 -25.91 1.43
C HIS A 19 13.80 -24.49 1.43
N GLN A 20 13.47 -23.95 2.61
CA GLN A 20 12.95 -22.57 2.72
C GLN A 20 14.06 -21.54 2.62
N ASP A 21 15.22 -21.83 3.21
CA ASP A 21 16.36 -20.90 3.36
C ASP A 21 17.10 -20.62 2.04
N PHE A 22 17.41 -21.67 1.25
CA PHE A 22 18.12 -21.49 -0.03
C PHE A 22 17.33 -20.68 -1.06
N SER A 23 16.01 -20.91 -1.15
CA SER A 23 15.14 -20.18 -2.08
C SER A 23 14.98 -18.70 -1.70
N GLU A 24 15.07 -18.40 -0.40
CA GLU A 24 15.00 -17.05 0.12
C GLU A 24 16.31 -16.30 -0.14
N GLN A 25 17.45 -16.97 0.08
CA GLN A 25 18.78 -16.44 -0.24
C GLN A 25 18.93 -16.11 -1.72
N ILE A 26 18.45 -16.97 -2.64
CA ILE A 26 18.43 -16.68 -4.07
C ILE A 26 17.59 -15.43 -4.39
N ARG A 27 16.43 -15.27 -3.75
CA ARG A 27 15.58 -14.09 -3.95
C ARG A 27 16.24 -12.81 -3.43
N TYR A 28 16.94 -12.88 -2.29
CA TYR A 28 17.71 -11.74 -1.79
C TYR A 28 18.91 -11.43 -2.70
N ALA A 29 19.62 -12.44 -3.20
CA ALA A 29 20.71 -12.25 -4.15
C ALA A 29 20.20 -11.58 -5.44
N ALA A 30 19.10 -12.07 -6.01
CA ALA A 30 18.45 -11.47 -7.17
C ALA A 30 17.99 -10.02 -6.91
N ALA A 31 17.41 -9.76 -5.74
CA ALA A 31 17.04 -8.40 -5.33
C ALA A 31 18.28 -7.48 -5.27
N ARG A 32 19.40 -7.95 -4.70
CA ARG A 32 20.65 -7.17 -4.62
C ARG A 32 21.27 -6.91 -5.98
N LEU A 33 21.19 -7.86 -6.92
CA LEU A 33 21.64 -7.65 -8.30
C LEU A 33 20.83 -6.55 -9.02
N LEU A 34 19.57 -6.37 -8.65
CA LEU A 34 18.71 -5.28 -9.14
C LEU A 34 18.85 -3.98 -8.33
N GLY A 35 19.78 -3.92 -7.36
CA GLY A 35 19.98 -2.76 -6.48
C GLY A 35 18.87 -2.57 -5.43
N LEU A 36 18.09 -3.61 -5.14
CA LEU A 36 16.91 -3.52 -4.29
C LEU A 36 17.20 -3.90 -2.84
N ARG A 37 16.57 -3.17 -1.91
CA ARG A 37 16.59 -3.51 -0.47
C ARG A 37 15.43 -4.41 -0.05
N LEU A 38 14.36 -4.45 -0.84
CA LEU A 38 13.16 -5.22 -0.55
C LEU A 38 12.87 -6.22 -1.67
N ILE A 39 12.64 -7.48 -1.32
CA ILE A 39 12.20 -8.51 -2.27
C ILE A 39 10.84 -8.15 -2.89
N SER A 40 9.99 -7.42 -2.16
CA SER A 40 8.69 -6.96 -2.67
C SER A 40 8.81 -6.09 -3.91
N ASP A 41 9.95 -5.42 -4.13
CA ASP A 41 10.19 -4.56 -5.28
C ASP A 41 10.68 -5.29 -6.53
N VAL A 42 11.08 -6.56 -6.42
CA VAL A 42 11.69 -7.29 -7.55
C VAL A 42 10.79 -7.26 -8.79
N HIS A 43 9.49 -7.49 -8.61
CA HIS A 43 8.55 -7.44 -9.72
C HIS A 43 8.29 -6.02 -10.26
N GLU A 44 8.29 -5.01 -9.37
CA GLU A 44 8.13 -3.61 -9.75
C GLU A 44 9.33 -3.19 -10.61
N ARG A 45 10.55 -3.40 -10.10
CA ARG A 45 11.79 -3.05 -10.78
C ARG A 45 12.00 -3.82 -12.07
N ALA A 46 11.72 -5.13 -12.08
CA ALA A 46 11.81 -5.91 -13.31
C ALA A 46 10.85 -5.36 -14.38
N SER A 47 9.63 -4.97 -14.01
CA SER A 47 8.67 -4.38 -14.95
C SER A 47 9.14 -3.03 -15.51
N GLU A 48 9.86 -2.22 -14.73
CA GLU A 48 10.48 -0.98 -15.21
C GLU A 48 11.59 -1.25 -16.23
N LEU A 49 12.30 -2.38 -16.09
CA LEU A 49 13.32 -2.82 -17.04
C LEU A 49 12.73 -3.58 -18.25
N GLY A 50 11.40 -3.60 -18.40
CA GLY A 50 10.72 -4.33 -19.48
C GLY A 50 10.66 -5.85 -19.27
N ILE A 51 11.03 -6.36 -18.09
CA ILE A 51 11.05 -7.78 -17.78
C ILE A 51 9.80 -8.17 -16.97
N VAL A 52 8.93 -8.97 -17.57
CA VAL A 52 7.74 -9.51 -16.88
C VAL A 52 8.10 -10.84 -16.22
N LEU A 53 8.35 -10.80 -14.91
CA LEU A 53 8.67 -12.00 -14.14
C LEU A 53 7.44 -12.91 -13.91
N PRO A 54 7.60 -14.24 -13.94
CA PRO A 54 6.52 -15.17 -13.68
C PRO A 54 5.96 -14.99 -12.26
N VAL A 55 4.64 -15.00 -12.16
CA VAL A 55 3.95 -14.83 -10.87
C VAL A 55 3.72 -16.16 -10.17
N GLY A 56 4.20 -16.30 -8.94
CA GLY A 56 3.97 -17.51 -8.14
C GLY A 56 2.50 -17.73 -7.71
N LYS A 57 2.18 -18.94 -7.22
CA LYS A 57 0.83 -19.37 -6.81
C LYS A 57 0.10 -18.38 -5.89
N LYS A 58 0.80 -17.85 -4.87
CA LYS A 58 0.23 -16.86 -3.93
C LYS A 58 -0.12 -15.52 -4.62
N ARG A 59 0.67 -15.08 -5.60
CA ARG A 59 0.39 -13.85 -6.35
C ARG A 59 -0.76 -14.06 -7.33
N ARG A 60 -0.78 -15.18 -8.07
CA ARG A 60 -1.92 -15.54 -8.94
C ARG A 60 -3.26 -15.56 -8.21
N LYS A 61 -3.32 -16.13 -6.99
CA LYS A 61 -4.54 -16.12 -6.16
C LYS A 61 -5.05 -14.69 -5.88
N ARG A 62 -4.13 -13.75 -5.57
CA ARG A 62 -4.49 -12.34 -5.34
C ARG A 62 -4.97 -11.66 -6.62
N LEU A 63 -4.28 -11.87 -7.74
CA LEU A 63 -4.67 -11.30 -9.03
C LEU A 63 -6.06 -11.78 -9.46
N ALA A 64 -6.37 -13.07 -9.27
CA ALA A 64 -7.70 -13.62 -9.52
C ALA A 64 -8.78 -13.04 -8.59
N ALA A 65 -8.44 -12.65 -7.35
CA ALA A 65 -9.37 -11.95 -6.46
C ALA A 65 -9.67 -10.53 -6.95
N VAL A 66 -8.65 -9.81 -7.46
CA VAL A 66 -8.83 -8.50 -8.09
C VAL A 66 -9.72 -8.60 -9.34
N GLN A 67 -9.44 -9.56 -10.23
CA GLN A 67 -10.26 -9.78 -11.42
C GLN A 67 -11.72 -10.06 -11.07
N ARG A 68 -11.98 -10.94 -10.09
CA ARG A 68 -13.35 -11.29 -9.66
C ARG A 68 -14.12 -10.11 -9.07
N ALA A 69 -13.42 -9.19 -8.40
CA ALA A 69 -14.04 -7.99 -7.86
C ALA A 69 -14.35 -6.95 -8.95
N GLY A 70 -13.76 -7.08 -10.15
CA GLY A 70 -13.99 -6.15 -11.27
C GLY A 70 -13.48 -4.73 -11.03
N MET A 71 -12.63 -4.52 -10.03
CA MET A 71 -12.12 -3.21 -9.64
C MET A 71 -10.69 -3.32 -9.10
N LEU A 72 -9.80 -2.44 -9.56
CA LEU A 72 -8.40 -2.37 -9.15
C LEU A 72 -8.18 -1.30 -8.06
N PHE A 73 -7.95 -1.74 -6.84
CA PHE A 73 -7.51 -0.88 -5.74
C PHE A 73 -5.99 -0.83 -5.74
N VAL A 74 -5.42 0.32 -6.07
CA VAL A 74 -3.98 0.57 -5.96
C VAL A 74 -3.67 0.90 -4.50
N HIS A 75 -3.21 -0.13 -3.77
CA HIS A 75 -3.02 -0.03 -2.33
C HIS A 75 -1.76 0.76 -1.94
N VAL A 76 -1.96 2.05 -1.63
CA VAL A 76 -0.95 2.92 -1.02
C VAL A 76 -0.77 2.55 0.47
N PRO A 77 0.46 2.26 0.93
CA PRO A 77 0.76 1.97 2.33
C PRO A 77 0.31 3.10 3.28
N LYS A 78 -0.10 2.72 4.49
CA LYS A 78 -0.48 3.64 5.59
C LYS A 78 -1.73 4.50 5.36
N ASN A 79 -2.49 4.23 4.30
CA ASN A 79 -3.77 4.88 3.98
C ASN A 79 -4.97 4.02 4.33
N ALA A 80 -4.87 3.23 5.41
CA ALA A 80 -5.89 2.29 5.85
C ALA A 80 -6.39 1.29 4.78
N GLY A 81 -5.60 1.00 3.75
CA GLY A 81 -6.03 0.11 2.66
C GLY A 81 -6.16 -1.38 3.02
N GLN A 82 -5.76 -1.80 4.22
CA GLN A 82 -5.92 -3.19 4.67
C GLN A 82 -7.40 -3.59 4.82
N SER A 83 -8.21 -2.73 5.44
CA SER A 83 -9.65 -2.94 5.58
C SER A 83 -10.38 -2.86 4.24
N VAL A 84 -9.94 -1.98 3.34
CA VAL A 84 -10.46 -1.87 1.97
C VAL A 84 -10.16 -3.14 1.18
N SER A 85 -8.92 -3.66 1.26
CA SER A 85 -8.53 -4.92 0.62
C SER A 85 -9.33 -6.09 1.15
N GLU A 86 -9.61 -6.12 2.45
CA GLU A 86 -10.43 -7.17 3.06
C GLU A 86 -11.89 -7.08 2.61
N ALA A 87 -12.46 -5.87 2.56
CA ALA A 87 -13.84 -5.66 2.11
C ALA A 87 -14.03 -5.99 0.62
N LEU A 88 -13.06 -5.63 -0.23
CA LEU A 88 -13.16 -5.78 -1.68
C LEU A 88 -12.70 -7.15 -2.18
N TYR A 89 -11.62 -7.70 -1.61
CA TYR A 89 -10.98 -8.93 -2.12
C TYR A 89 -11.00 -10.12 -1.14
N ARG A 90 -11.41 -9.91 0.12
CA ARG A 90 -11.34 -10.91 1.20
C ARG A 90 -9.93 -11.42 1.46
N MET A 91 -8.94 -10.60 1.12
CA MET A 91 -7.53 -10.86 1.36
C MET A 91 -6.70 -9.60 1.18
N GLN A 92 -5.53 -9.60 1.83
CA GLN A 92 -4.55 -8.54 1.66
C GLN A 92 -3.86 -8.62 0.29
N ILE A 93 -3.96 -7.53 -0.47
CA ILE A 93 -3.22 -7.31 -1.70
C ILE A 93 -1.88 -6.62 -1.41
N ARG A 94 -0.92 -6.77 -2.31
CA ARG A 94 0.41 -6.15 -2.17
C ARG A 94 0.40 -4.70 -2.66
N HIS A 95 1.32 -3.91 -2.15
CA HIS A 95 1.61 -2.57 -2.62
C HIS A 95 2.36 -2.65 -3.96
N ASN A 96 1.66 -2.52 -5.08
CA ASN A 96 2.29 -2.32 -6.39
C ASN A 96 1.80 -0.99 -6.98
N SER A 97 2.63 -0.33 -7.78
CA SER A 97 2.21 0.89 -8.47
C SER A 97 1.24 0.57 -9.62
N ILE A 98 0.53 1.59 -10.08
CA ILE A 98 -0.26 1.53 -11.30
C ILE A 98 0.61 1.24 -12.54
N ARG A 99 1.87 1.72 -12.56
CA ARG A 99 2.83 1.41 -13.63
C ARG A 99 3.12 -0.09 -13.70
N TYR A 100 3.32 -0.73 -12.55
CA TYR A 100 3.49 -2.18 -12.50
C TYR A 100 2.28 -2.92 -13.07
N TYR A 101 1.06 -2.53 -12.68
CA TYR A 101 -0.15 -3.15 -13.23
C TYR A 101 -0.24 -2.97 -14.75
N ARG A 102 0.00 -1.76 -15.27
CA ARG A 102 -0.04 -1.48 -16.72
C ARG A 102 0.97 -2.33 -17.51
N ARG A 103 2.19 -2.50 -17.01
CA ARG A 103 3.25 -3.24 -17.72
C ARG A 103 3.15 -4.75 -17.56
N ALA A 104 2.89 -5.23 -16.35
CA ALA A 104 2.97 -6.66 -16.03
C ALA A 104 1.61 -7.36 -15.99
N MET A 105 0.51 -6.63 -15.84
CA MET A 105 -0.84 -7.16 -15.63
C MET A 105 -1.90 -6.32 -16.40
N PRO A 106 -1.75 -6.14 -17.73
CA PRO A 106 -2.57 -5.19 -18.50
C PRO A 106 -4.07 -5.45 -18.40
N ASP A 107 -4.50 -6.71 -18.28
CA ASP A 107 -5.92 -7.04 -18.10
C ASP A 107 -6.51 -6.46 -16.80
N LEU A 108 -5.73 -6.46 -15.71
CA LEU A 108 -6.15 -5.85 -14.46
C LEU A 108 -6.10 -4.33 -14.52
N ALA A 109 -5.14 -3.77 -15.26
CA ALA A 109 -4.98 -2.33 -15.41
C ALA A 109 -6.12 -1.68 -16.22
N ARG A 110 -6.92 -2.47 -16.94
CA ARG A 110 -8.13 -2.03 -17.66
C ARG A 110 -9.38 -1.98 -16.77
N LEU A 111 -9.34 -2.57 -15.58
CA LEU A 111 -10.45 -2.49 -14.65
C LEU A 111 -10.58 -1.06 -14.11
N PRO A 112 -11.80 -0.60 -13.79
CA PRO A 112 -11.99 0.61 -13.01
C PRO A 112 -11.09 0.60 -11.78
N SER A 113 -10.38 1.69 -11.56
CA SER A 113 -9.30 1.75 -10.59
C SER A 113 -9.45 2.93 -9.64
N PHE A 114 -9.01 2.72 -8.41
CA PHE A 114 -8.98 3.80 -7.43
C PHE A 114 -7.82 3.64 -6.46
N ALA A 115 -7.46 4.73 -5.81
CA ALA A 115 -6.57 4.73 -4.67
C ALA A 115 -7.13 5.63 -3.56
N ILE A 116 -6.70 5.36 -2.34
CA ILE A 116 -7.02 6.21 -1.19
C ILE A 116 -5.77 6.99 -0.85
N LEU A 117 -5.90 8.31 -0.71
CA LEU A 117 -4.85 9.21 -0.28
C LEU A 117 -5.10 9.69 1.15
N ARG A 118 -4.03 10.00 1.85
CA ARG A 118 -4.06 10.59 3.19
C ARG A 118 -3.23 11.86 3.17
N ASP A 119 -3.56 12.80 4.05
CA ASP A 119 -2.68 13.94 4.32
C ASP A 119 -1.23 13.45 4.51
N PRO A 120 -0.24 13.99 3.77
CA PRO A 120 1.11 13.46 3.78
C PRO A 120 1.80 13.52 5.16
N ALA A 121 1.53 14.55 5.98
CA ALA A 121 2.08 14.65 7.34
C ALA A 121 1.52 13.58 8.27
N ASP A 122 0.20 13.42 8.28
CA ASP A 122 -0.46 12.35 9.03
C ASP A 122 0.00 10.96 8.57
N ARG A 123 0.22 10.80 7.26
CA ARG A 123 0.73 9.55 6.68
C ARG A 123 2.15 9.27 7.13
N PHE A 124 3.00 10.28 7.19
CA PHE A 124 4.39 10.16 7.64
C PHE A 124 4.46 9.77 9.11
N LEU A 125 3.70 10.45 9.99
CA LEU A 125 3.60 10.10 11.40
C LEU A 125 3.09 8.66 11.60
N SER A 126 2.11 8.25 10.81
CA SER A 126 1.63 6.86 10.83
C SER A 126 2.71 5.85 10.44
N ALA A 127 3.57 6.19 9.47
CA ALA A 127 4.70 5.36 9.07
C ALA A 127 5.77 5.30 10.15
N TYR A 128 6.11 6.44 10.75
CA TYR A 128 7.06 6.54 11.86
C TYR A 128 6.66 5.63 13.04
N HIS A 129 5.44 5.79 13.57
CA HIS A 129 4.96 4.97 14.67
C HIS A 129 4.86 3.48 14.31
N TYR A 130 4.51 3.15 13.08
CA TYR A 130 4.51 1.77 12.59
C TYR A 130 5.91 1.16 12.50
N GLY A 131 6.90 1.96 12.10
CA GLY A 131 8.31 1.61 12.12
C GLY A 131 8.80 1.28 13.53
N LEU A 132 8.46 2.13 14.51
CA LEU A 132 8.80 1.93 15.92
C LEU A 132 8.21 0.65 16.51
N SER A 133 6.96 0.30 16.15
CA SER A 133 6.33 -0.93 16.64
C SER A 133 6.88 -2.20 15.96
N GLY A 134 7.75 -2.06 14.96
CA GLY A 134 8.30 -3.16 14.18
C GLY A 134 7.28 -3.81 13.22
N GLY A 135 6.21 -3.09 12.88
CA GLY A 135 5.14 -3.52 11.98
C GLY A 135 4.03 -4.36 12.64
N GLN A 136 3.12 -4.90 11.82
CA GLN A 136 2.07 -5.83 12.24
C GLN A 136 2.49 -7.30 12.02
N PRO A 137 1.94 -8.28 12.75
CA PRO A 137 2.29 -9.69 12.63
C PRO A 137 2.14 -10.27 11.21
N ASP A 138 1.16 -9.79 10.45
CA ASP A 138 0.79 -10.21 9.10
C ASP A 138 1.46 -9.40 7.98
N ASN A 139 2.01 -8.21 8.30
CA ASN A 139 2.71 -7.33 7.36
C ASN A 139 4.01 -6.79 7.97
N ARG A 140 4.91 -7.71 8.32
CA ARG A 140 6.18 -7.37 8.96
C ARG A 140 7.05 -6.52 8.04
N ILE A 141 7.59 -5.43 8.60
CA ILE A 141 8.69 -4.69 7.99
C ILE A 141 9.84 -5.68 7.77
N THR A 142 10.48 -5.59 6.61
CA THR A 142 11.56 -6.53 6.25
C THR A 142 12.67 -6.47 7.31
N HIS A 143 13.21 -7.63 7.68
CA HIS A 143 14.02 -7.80 8.90
C HIS A 143 15.16 -6.76 9.03
N GLY A 144 15.86 -6.44 7.93
CA GLY A 144 16.94 -5.45 7.93
C GLY A 144 16.48 -4.01 8.20
N MET A 145 15.27 -3.64 7.78
CA MET A 145 14.71 -2.30 7.97
C MET A 145 14.03 -2.16 9.32
N ARG A 146 13.43 -3.24 9.83
CA ARG A 146 12.80 -3.29 11.16
C ARG A 146 13.77 -2.88 12.27
N ARG A 147 14.99 -3.43 12.28
CA ARG A 147 16.01 -3.08 13.30
C ARG A 147 16.38 -1.60 13.25
N ARG A 148 16.47 -1.01 12.05
CA ARG A 148 16.74 0.42 11.89
C ARG A 148 15.59 1.25 12.42
N TYR A 149 14.36 0.93 12.05
CA TYR A 149 13.19 1.75 12.38
C TYR A 149 12.85 1.73 13.86
N MET A 150 13.03 0.59 14.53
CA MET A 150 12.88 0.49 15.99
C MET A 150 13.93 1.29 16.78
N ARG A 151 14.97 1.83 16.11
CA ARG A 151 16.02 2.63 16.73
C ARG A 151 15.86 4.13 16.49
N PHE A 152 14.86 4.56 15.74
CA PHE A 152 14.57 5.98 15.61
C PHE A 152 14.20 6.54 16.99
N ARG A 153 14.92 7.56 17.42
CA ARG A 153 14.71 8.25 18.71
C ARG A 153 13.78 9.45 18.55
N SER A 154 13.66 9.98 17.34
CA SER A 154 12.83 11.14 17.01
C SER A 154 12.20 10.98 15.62
N VAL A 155 11.25 11.88 15.31
CA VAL A 155 10.73 12.06 13.95
C VAL A 155 11.84 12.51 13.00
N ASP A 156 12.79 13.32 13.47
CA ASP A 156 13.93 13.78 12.68
C ASP A 156 14.83 12.63 12.24
N ASP A 157 15.07 11.60 13.08
CA ASP A 157 15.82 10.40 12.67
C ASP A 157 15.15 9.69 11.48
N ALA A 158 13.82 9.68 11.44
CA ALA A 158 13.08 9.10 10.33
C ALA A 158 13.13 9.99 9.08
N LEU A 159 13.10 11.31 9.24
CA LEU A 159 13.25 12.27 8.14
C LEU A 159 14.65 12.18 7.54
N ASP A 160 15.71 12.18 8.36
CA ASP A 160 17.10 12.01 7.93
C ASP A 160 17.26 10.71 7.13
N HIS A 161 16.62 9.63 7.59
CA HIS A 161 16.65 8.36 6.88
C HIS A 161 16.01 8.43 5.49
N VAL A 162 14.88 9.13 5.35
CA VAL A 162 14.17 9.27 4.07
C VAL A 162 14.89 10.25 3.15
N GLU A 163 15.41 11.36 3.67
CA GLU A 163 16.20 12.36 2.91
C GLU A 163 17.51 11.77 2.37
N ALA A 164 18.13 10.85 3.10
CA ALA A 164 19.35 10.18 2.64
C ALA A 164 19.12 9.17 1.50
N ALA A 165 17.86 8.82 1.21
CA ALA A 165 17.53 7.85 0.16
C ALA A 165 17.58 8.48 -1.22
N ARG A 166 18.32 7.87 -2.14
CA ARG A 166 18.47 8.35 -3.52
C ARG A 166 17.41 7.80 -4.47
N SER A 167 16.64 6.81 -4.01
CA SER A 167 15.61 6.14 -4.78
C SER A 167 14.50 5.63 -3.85
N PRO A 168 13.24 5.59 -4.31
CA PRO A 168 12.15 4.94 -3.57
C PRO A 168 12.47 3.48 -3.19
N TYR A 169 13.32 2.78 -3.94
CA TYR A 169 13.73 1.40 -3.65
C TYR A 169 14.69 1.26 -2.46
N GLU A 170 15.26 2.36 -1.95
CA GLU A 170 16.16 2.36 -0.79
C GLU A 170 15.41 2.48 0.55
N ILE A 171 14.11 2.79 0.49
CA ILE A 171 13.22 2.97 1.65
C ILE A 171 12.05 1.98 1.60
N ASP A 172 11.48 1.72 2.77
CA ASP A 172 10.34 0.85 2.90
C ASP A 172 9.11 1.51 2.29
N HIS A 173 8.20 0.69 1.75
CA HIS A 173 6.91 1.13 1.22
C HIS A 173 6.18 2.10 2.16
N ILE A 174 6.27 1.93 3.49
CA ILE A 174 5.61 2.83 4.44
C ILE A 174 6.10 4.28 4.36
N PHE A 175 7.30 4.55 3.87
CA PHE A 175 7.85 5.90 3.70
C PHE A 175 7.86 6.39 2.26
N ARG A 176 7.44 5.57 1.28
CA ARG A 176 7.41 6.01 -0.12
C ARG A 176 6.32 7.05 -0.38
N PRO A 177 6.55 8.00 -1.30
CA PRO A 177 5.49 8.90 -1.72
C PRO A 177 4.24 8.14 -2.20
N GLN A 178 3.08 8.69 -1.94
CA GLN A 178 1.80 8.20 -2.45
C GLN A 178 1.73 8.32 -3.97
N SER A 179 2.24 9.44 -4.49
CA SER A 179 2.40 9.71 -5.93
C SER A 179 3.11 8.58 -6.65
N TRP A 180 4.16 7.99 -6.06
CA TRP A 180 4.87 6.83 -6.63
C TRP A 180 3.93 5.70 -7.06
N TYR A 181 2.84 5.47 -6.33
CA TYR A 181 1.92 4.37 -6.60
C TYR A 181 0.85 4.71 -7.63
N VAL A 182 0.44 5.97 -7.71
CA VAL A 182 -0.78 6.38 -8.43
C VAL A 182 -0.51 7.17 -9.70
N THR A 183 0.74 7.58 -9.94
CA THR A 183 1.12 8.29 -11.16
C THR A 183 1.78 7.39 -12.19
N ASP A 184 1.76 7.82 -13.45
CA ASP A 184 2.58 7.25 -14.50
C ASP A 184 4.04 7.75 -14.43
N GLU A 185 4.81 7.45 -15.48
CA GLU A 185 6.23 7.81 -15.65
C GLU A 185 6.44 9.32 -15.80
N THR A 186 5.41 10.06 -16.24
CA THR A 186 5.44 11.52 -16.40
C THR A 186 5.07 12.26 -15.11
N GLY A 187 4.54 11.53 -14.12
CA GLY A 187 4.02 12.10 -12.88
C GLY A 187 2.53 12.44 -12.93
N ALA A 188 1.84 12.16 -14.05
CA ALA A 188 0.40 12.35 -14.17
C ALA A 188 -0.37 11.24 -13.43
N VAL A 189 -1.52 11.57 -12.83
CA VAL A 189 -2.39 10.59 -12.18
C VAL A 189 -2.86 9.55 -13.18
N ALA A 190 -2.68 8.28 -12.82
CA ALA A 190 -2.86 7.14 -13.71
C ALA A 190 -3.92 6.14 -13.22
N VAL A 191 -4.62 6.46 -12.13
CA VAL A 191 -5.80 5.73 -11.63
C VAL A 191 -7.07 6.54 -11.91
N ASP A 192 -8.22 5.87 -12.02
CA ASP A 192 -9.48 6.55 -12.43
C ASP A 192 -10.05 7.44 -11.32
N ARG A 193 -9.84 7.08 -10.04
CA ARG A 193 -10.31 7.87 -8.89
C ARG A 193 -9.29 7.93 -7.76
N LEU A 194 -9.12 9.12 -7.21
CA LEU A 194 -8.41 9.33 -5.95
C LEU A 194 -9.43 9.75 -4.88
N LEU A 195 -9.40 9.10 -3.73
CA LEU A 195 -10.35 9.34 -2.64
C LEU A 195 -9.59 9.70 -1.36
N PRO A 196 -10.01 10.73 -0.60
CA PRO A 196 -9.37 11.05 0.66
C PRO A 196 -9.72 9.98 1.71
N MET A 197 -8.80 9.72 2.64
CA MET A 197 -8.97 8.73 3.71
C MET A 197 -10.18 9.05 4.61
N SER A 198 -10.59 10.33 4.69
CA SER A 198 -11.81 10.77 5.38
C SER A 198 -13.08 10.12 4.82
N ASP A 199 -13.08 9.76 3.54
CA ASP A 199 -14.26 9.22 2.85
C ASP A 199 -14.42 7.70 3.02
N LEU A 200 -13.51 7.05 3.75
CA LEU A 200 -13.54 5.60 3.98
C LEU A 200 -14.87 5.08 4.55
N ALA A 201 -15.52 5.87 5.42
CA ALA A 201 -16.81 5.51 5.99
C ALA A 201 -17.95 5.54 4.95
N GLN A 202 -17.81 6.34 3.90
CA GLN A 202 -18.79 6.50 2.82
C GLN A 202 -18.38 5.71 1.57
N LEU A 203 -17.34 4.89 1.66
CA LEU A 203 -16.73 4.28 0.48
C LEU A 203 -17.71 3.37 -0.26
N SER A 204 -18.58 2.64 0.43
CA SER A 204 -19.61 1.80 -0.20
C SER A 204 -20.65 2.61 -0.99
N THR A 205 -20.86 3.88 -0.62
CA THR A 205 -21.74 4.80 -1.36
C THR A 205 -21.02 5.36 -2.59
N ILE A 206 -19.73 5.68 -2.45
CA ILE A 206 -18.90 6.25 -3.55
C ILE A 206 -18.54 5.18 -4.59
N LEU A 207 -18.33 3.95 -4.15
CA LEU A 207 -17.97 2.79 -4.95
C LEU A 207 -18.96 1.65 -4.70
N PRO A 208 -20.12 1.63 -5.38
CA PRO A 208 -21.15 0.60 -5.22
C PRO A 208 -20.65 -0.83 -5.48
N GLN A 209 -19.51 -0.98 -6.18
CA GLN A 209 -18.85 -2.27 -6.41
C GLN A 209 -18.30 -2.88 -5.11
N LEU A 210 -18.19 -2.11 -4.02
CA LEU A 210 -17.88 -2.65 -2.71
C LEU A 210 -19.07 -3.45 -2.19
N MET A 211 -18.93 -4.77 -2.22
CA MET A 211 -19.95 -5.71 -1.75
C MET A 211 -20.31 -5.56 -0.27
N ARG A 212 -19.51 -4.82 0.52
CA ARG A 212 -19.72 -4.64 1.96
C ARG A 212 -19.37 -3.21 2.41
N PRO A 213 -20.11 -2.64 3.37
CA PRO A 213 -19.66 -1.46 4.08
C PRO A 213 -18.34 -1.73 4.77
N ILE A 214 -17.41 -0.79 4.67
CA ILE A 214 -16.20 -0.82 5.47
C ILE A 214 -16.62 -0.35 6.86
N GLY A 215 -16.59 -1.26 7.84
CA GLY A 215 -16.88 -0.91 9.24
C GLY A 215 -15.99 0.25 9.69
N ARG A 216 -16.46 1.08 10.65
CA ARG A 216 -15.73 2.25 11.17
C ARG A 216 -14.26 1.89 11.40
N ILE A 217 -13.42 2.28 10.45
CA ILE A 217 -11.98 2.24 10.68
C ILE A 217 -11.76 3.38 11.65
N ASN A 218 -10.97 3.13 12.69
CA ASN A 218 -10.40 4.23 13.45
C ASN A 218 -9.58 5.06 12.45
N CYS A 219 -10.21 6.09 11.86
CA CYS A 219 -9.54 7.27 11.32
C CYS A 219 -8.84 7.85 12.53
N GLY A 220 -7.67 7.30 12.85
CA GLY A 220 -7.11 7.34 14.20
C GLY A 220 -7.08 8.76 14.71
N GLY A 221 -8.06 9.09 15.55
CA GLY A 221 -8.12 10.30 16.34
C GLY A 221 -7.08 10.19 17.46
N ARG A 222 -5.81 10.16 17.08
CA ARG A 222 -4.78 10.75 17.91
C ARG A 222 -4.47 12.05 17.22
N LYS A 223 -4.83 13.17 17.87
CA LYS A 223 -4.17 14.46 17.61
C LYS A 223 -2.70 14.12 17.42
N SER A 224 -2.18 14.41 16.23
CA SER A 224 -0.79 14.20 15.91
C SER A 224 0.02 14.68 17.10
N THR A 225 1.08 13.95 17.46
CA THR A 225 2.23 14.66 17.97
C THR A 225 2.51 15.71 16.90
N LEU A 226 2.13 16.97 17.16
CA LEU A 226 2.26 18.03 16.18
C LEU A 226 3.71 17.98 15.73
N LEU A 227 3.92 17.78 14.43
CA LEU A 227 5.25 17.93 13.86
C LEU A 227 5.74 19.32 14.29
N SER A 228 7.01 19.42 14.67
CA SER A 228 7.59 20.76 14.80
C SER A 228 7.45 21.47 13.44
N PRO A 229 7.32 22.80 13.42
CA PRO A 229 7.24 23.54 12.14
C PRO A 229 8.38 23.18 11.18
N GLN A 230 9.57 22.90 11.72
CA GLN A 230 10.72 22.43 10.95
C GLN A 230 10.49 21.04 10.35
N ALA A 231 10.02 20.08 11.13
CA ALA A 231 9.72 18.72 10.65
C ALA A 231 8.59 18.73 9.61
N GLU A 232 7.56 19.55 9.82
CA GLU A 232 6.47 19.72 8.86
C GLU A 232 6.97 20.28 7.52
N ALA A 233 7.82 21.30 7.55
CA ALA A 233 8.44 21.84 6.34
C ALA A 233 9.29 20.79 5.60
N ARG A 234 10.02 19.93 6.32
CA ARG A 234 10.78 18.81 5.75
C ARG A 234 9.86 17.79 5.07
N VAL A 235 8.79 17.37 5.75
CA VAL A 235 7.76 16.48 5.16
C VAL A 235 7.16 17.11 3.90
N ARG A 236 6.81 18.40 3.94
CA ARG A 236 6.25 19.12 2.79
C ARG A 236 7.19 19.13 1.59
N ARG A 237 8.50 19.32 1.82
CA ARG A 237 9.50 19.21 0.74
C ARG A 237 9.64 17.78 0.22
N LEU A 238 9.77 16.79 1.10
CA LEU A 238 9.94 15.38 0.74
C LEU A 238 8.76 14.83 -0.07
N TYR A 239 7.54 15.25 0.27
CA TYR A 239 6.30 14.72 -0.29
C TYR A 239 5.50 15.78 -1.06
N ALA A 240 6.18 16.76 -1.67
CA ALA A 240 5.52 17.88 -2.38
C ALA A 240 4.51 17.42 -3.45
N ALA A 241 4.84 16.36 -4.19
CA ALA A 241 3.92 15.76 -5.16
C ALA A 241 2.68 15.15 -4.49
N ASP A 242 2.83 14.54 -3.31
CA ASP A 242 1.69 13.98 -2.58
C ASP A 242 0.79 15.09 -2.03
N TYR A 243 1.36 16.20 -1.56
CA TYR A 243 0.57 17.38 -1.17
C TYR A 243 -0.22 17.92 -2.35
N THR A 244 0.40 18.07 -3.52
CA THR A 244 -0.28 18.51 -4.74
C THR A 244 -1.46 17.60 -5.08
N LEU A 245 -1.26 16.28 -5.03
CA LEU A 245 -2.33 15.31 -5.26
C LEU A 245 -3.44 15.41 -4.21
N PHE A 246 -3.08 15.49 -2.94
CA PHE A 246 -4.04 15.52 -1.84
C PHE A 246 -4.86 16.82 -1.83
N ASP A 247 -4.21 17.96 -2.09
CA ASP A 247 -4.84 19.28 -2.15
C ASP A 247 -5.77 19.42 -3.37
N SER A 248 -5.54 18.65 -4.44
CA SER A 248 -6.42 18.60 -5.62
C SER A 248 -7.71 17.81 -5.40
N LEU A 249 -7.83 17.08 -4.28
CA LEU A 249 -9.03 16.30 -4.00
C LEU A 249 -10.22 17.20 -3.67
N PRO A 250 -11.42 16.88 -4.15
CA PRO A 250 -12.62 17.62 -3.79
C PRO A 250 -12.83 17.56 -2.27
N ARG A 251 -12.87 18.72 -1.62
CA ARG A 251 -13.22 18.81 -0.20
C ARG A 251 -14.72 18.62 -0.08
N ASN A 252 -15.15 17.46 0.40
CA ASN A 252 -16.56 17.21 0.71
C ASN A 252 -17.02 18.21 1.78
N GLY A 253 -17.69 19.30 1.35
CA GLY A 253 -18.30 20.27 2.27
C GLY A 253 -18.26 21.76 1.91
N GLN A 254 -17.92 22.19 0.68
CA GLN A 254 -18.04 23.63 0.32
C GLN A 254 -18.39 23.95 -1.16
N ASP A 255 -18.15 23.06 -2.13
CA ASP A 255 -18.36 23.39 -3.57
C ASP A 255 -19.59 22.76 -4.24
N ARG A 256 -20.59 22.30 -3.48
CA ARG A 256 -21.89 21.82 -4.02
C ARG A 256 -23.06 22.75 -3.71
N ALA A 257 -22.82 24.06 -3.77
CA ALA A 257 -23.86 25.06 -3.59
C ALA A 257 -23.66 26.25 -4.53
N ASP A 258 -23.49 26.01 -5.84
CA ASP A 258 -23.78 27.06 -6.84
C ASP A 258 -23.98 26.54 -8.28
N ASP A 259 -24.82 25.53 -8.46
CA ASP A 259 -25.47 25.29 -9.76
C ASP A 259 -26.97 25.07 -9.52
N GLY A 260 -27.62 26.17 -9.16
CA GLY A 260 -29.06 26.32 -9.27
C GLY A 260 -29.39 27.11 -10.53
N SER A 261 -29.15 26.57 -11.72
CA SER A 261 -29.77 27.09 -12.95
C SER A 261 -31.17 26.47 -13.13
N PRO A 262 -32.28 27.22 -12.98
CA PRO A 262 -33.59 26.70 -13.33
C PRO A 262 -33.75 26.71 -14.84
N LEU A 263 -33.93 25.52 -15.39
CA LEU A 263 -34.45 25.27 -16.74
C LEU A 263 -35.67 26.16 -17.00
N ARG A 264 -35.52 27.14 -17.91
CA ARG A 264 -36.64 27.86 -18.50
C ARG A 264 -37.49 26.86 -19.27
N ARG A 265 -38.69 26.57 -18.75
CA ARG A 265 -39.78 25.96 -19.51
C ARG A 265 -40.23 26.95 -20.58
N THR A 266 -40.04 26.59 -21.85
CA THR A 266 -40.78 27.18 -22.95
C THR A 266 -42.14 26.50 -23.03
N ALA A 267 -43.20 27.26 -22.78
CA ALA A 267 -44.57 26.95 -23.19
C ALA A 267 -45.32 28.26 -23.35
N HIS A 268 -45.38 28.76 -24.58
CA HIS A 268 -46.52 29.32 -25.32
C HIS A 268 -46.03 30.05 -26.56
#